data_AF-G2GG33-F1
#
_entry.id   AF-G2GG33-F1
#
_cell.length_a   1.000
_cell.length_b   1.000
_cell.length_c   1.000
_cell.angle_alpha   90.00
_cell.angle_beta   90.00
_cell.angle_gamma   90.00
#
_symmetry.space_group_name_H-M   'P 1'
#
loop_
_entity.id
_entity.type
_entity.pdbx_description
1 polymer ?
#
loop_
_entity_poly.entity_id
_entity_poly.type
_entity_poly.pdbx_seq_one_letter_code
_entity_poly.pdbx_strand_id
1 'polypeptide(L)'
;MLFWILIPESERGKGLGTHVMEHIIAVADLRGVPMKLSPSDTFGGDLDRLHAFYRRLGFVTNTQRGEIGAPRESMVRAPRVGLGR
;
A
#
# COMPACT_ATOMS: atom_id res chain seq x y z
N MET A 1 8.76 4.70 -0.24
CA MET A 1 8.79 3.40 0.47
C MET A 1 7.96 3.57 1.72
N LEU A 2 7.00 2.69 1.98
CA LEU A 2 6.27 2.67 3.25
C LEU A 2 6.97 1.69 4.20
N PHE A 3 7.32 2.13 5.42
CA PHE A 3 8.06 1.29 6.38
C PHE A 3 7.11 0.47 7.25
N TRP A 4 6.33 1.11 8.13
CA TRP A 4 5.39 0.39 9.00
C TRP A 4 4.13 1.22 9.24
N ILE A 5 2.98 0.57 9.15
CA ILE A 5 1.71 1.06 9.70
C ILE A 5 1.21 -0.03 10.63
N LEU A 6 1.15 0.28 11.91
CA LEU A 6 0.65 -0.62 12.95
C LEU A 6 -0.70 -0.09 13.43
N ILE A 7 -1.74 -0.92 13.32
CA ILE A 7 -3.05 -0.64 13.91
C ILE A 7 -3.21 -1.57 15.12
N PRO A 8 -3.38 -1.03 16.34
CA PRO A 8 -3.66 -1.82 17.53
C PRO A 8 -4.85 -2.74 17.28
N GLU A 9 -4.82 -3.95 17.84
CA GLU A 9 -5.86 -4.95 17.59
C GLU A 9 -7.26 -4.43 17.94
N SER A 10 -7.38 -3.67 19.04
CA SER A 10 -8.64 -3.03 19.47
C SER A 10 -9.20 -2.03 18.46
N GLU A 11 -8.38 -1.52 17.55
CA GLU A 11 -8.73 -0.52 16.54
C GLU A 11 -8.90 -1.11 15.13
N ARG A 12 -8.61 -2.41 14.96
CA ARG A 12 -8.81 -3.11 13.68
C ARG A 12 -10.29 -3.19 13.34
N GLY A 13 -10.62 -3.17 12.04
CA GLY A 13 -12.00 -3.20 11.57
C GLY A 13 -12.78 -1.88 11.70
N LYS A 14 -12.22 -0.85 12.34
CA LYS A 14 -12.86 0.48 12.48
C LYS A 14 -12.56 1.46 11.33
N GLY A 15 -11.94 0.99 10.25
CA GLY A 15 -11.60 1.82 9.08
C GLY A 15 -10.36 2.71 9.23
N LEU A 16 -9.69 2.73 10.39
CA LEU A 16 -8.51 3.58 10.64
C LEU A 16 -7.39 3.36 9.63
N GLY A 17 -7.09 2.10 9.30
CA GLY A 17 -6.07 1.76 8.29
C GLY A 17 -6.40 2.30 6.90
N THR A 18 -7.68 2.27 6.51
CA THR A 18 -8.16 2.85 5.25
C THR A 18 -7.93 4.36 5.25
N HIS A 19 -8.37 5.05 6.30
CA HIS A 19 -8.27 6.52 6.38
C HIS A 19 -6.82 7.03 6.33
N VAL A 20 -5.91 6.35 7.05
CA VAL A 20 -4.48 6.66 7.02
C VAL A 20 -3.90 6.44 5.62
N MET A 21 -4.21 5.30 4.99
CA MET A 21 -3.69 4.99 3.66
C MET A 21 -4.25 5.91 2.58
N GLU A 22 -5.51 6.30 2.65
CA GLU A 22 -6.12 7.25 1.71
C GLU A 22 -5.40 8.61 1.74
N HIS A 23 -5.05 9.11 2.93
CA HIS A 23 -4.25 10.34 3.05
C HIS A 23 -2.86 10.21 2.42
N ILE A 24 -2.15 9.12 2.71
CA ILE A 24 -0.81 8.88 2.16
C ILE A 24 -0.88 8.76 0.63
N ILE A 25 -1.87 8.01 0.13
CA ILE A 25 -2.12 7.82 -1.30
C ILE A 25 -2.44 9.15 -1.98
N ALA A 26 -3.30 9.99 -1.38
CA ALA A 26 -3.65 11.28 -1.94
C ALA A 26 -2.42 12.18 -2.11
N VAL A 27 -1.52 12.20 -1.13
CA VAL A 27 -0.25 12.96 -1.23
C VAL A 27 0.66 12.36 -2.30
N ALA A 28 0.72 11.04 -2.43
CA ALA A 28 1.52 10.38 -3.46
C ALA A 28 0.99 10.66 -4.87
N ASP A 29 -0.34 10.58 -5.04
CA ASP A 29 -1.04 10.88 -6.28
C ASP A 29 -0.82 12.34 -6.70
N LEU A 30 -0.99 13.29 -5.75
CA LEU A 30 -0.76 14.72 -5.98
C LEU A 30 0.67 15.01 -6.45
N ARG A 31 1.66 14.27 -5.93
CA ARG A 31 3.08 14.44 -6.28
C ARG A 31 3.51 13.60 -7.48
N GLY A 32 2.63 12.80 -8.06
CA GLY A 32 2.98 11.89 -9.15
C GLY A 32 4.02 10.84 -8.77
N VAL A 33 4.08 10.43 -7.50
CA VAL A 33 5.09 9.48 -7.02
C VAL A 33 4.50 8.07 -6.87
N PRO A 34 5.18 7.02 -7.37
CA PRO A 34 4.74 5.65 -7.17
C PRO A 34 4.92 5.21 -5.72
N MET A 35 4.05 4.33 -5.26
CA MET A 35 4.13 3.71 -3.94
C MET A 35 4.52 2.24 -4.06
N LYS A 36 5.23 1.76 -3.05
CA LYS A 36 5.72 0.39 -2.97
C LYS A 36 5.80 -0.07 -1.51
N LEU A 37 5.36 -1.28 -1.25
CA LEU A 37 5.32 -1.90 0.08
C LEU A 37 5.27 -3.43 0.00
N SER A 38 5.66 -4.08 1.09
CA SER A 38 5.42 -5.51 1.29
C SER A 38 4.52 -5.69 2.51
N PRO A 39 3.34 -6.32 2.37
CA PRO A 39 2.56 -6.75 3.52
C PRO A 39 3.40 -7.64 4.43
N SER A 40 3.18 -7.55 5.74
CA SER A 40 3.92 -8.31 6.74
C SER A 40 3.00 -8.64 7.91
N ASP A 41 3.12 -9.86 8.42
CA ASP A 41 2.42 -10.42 9.57
C ASP A 41 3.23 -10.31 10.88
N THR A 42 4.39 -9.64 10.86
CA THR A 42 5.30 -9.51 12.01
C THR A 42 4.63 -8.97 13.29
N PHE A 43 3.52 -8.25 13.15
CA PHE A 43 2.72 -7.72 14.26
C PHE A 43 1.34 -8.40 14.41
N GLY A 44 1.21 -9.66 14.00
CA GLY A 44 0.00 -10.46 14.16
C GLY A 44 -1.14 -10.06 13.22
N GLY A 45 -0.81 -9.61 12.00
CA GLY A 45 -1.78 -9.36 10.94
C GLY A 45 -1.93 -10.57 10.02
N ASP A 46 -3.13 -10.80 9.50
CA ASP A 46 -3.36 -11.85 8.50
C ASP A 46 -2.87 -11.38 7.11
N LEU A 47 -1.91 -12.11 6.54
CA LEU A 47 -1.21 -11.70 5.33
C LEU A 47 -2.15 -11.61 4.11
N ASP A 48 -3.10 -12.54 3.98
CA ASP A 48 -4.06 -12.57 2.88
C ASP A 48 -5.04 -11.39 2.95
N ARG A 49 -5.51 -11.07 4.16
CA ARG A 49 -6.34 -9.87 4.42
C ARG A 49 -5.57 -8.60 4.13
N LEU A 50 -4.29 -8.52 4.48
CA LEU A 50 -3.45 -7.36 4.13
C LEU A 50 -3.27 -7.24 2.61
N HIS A 51 -3.00 -8.33 1.90
CA HIS A 51 -2.94 -8.32 0.44
C HIS A 51 -4.26 -7.84 -0.18
N ALA A 52 -5.40 -8.36 0.28
CA ALA A 52 -6.72 -7.94 -0.18
C ALA A 52 -6.99 -6.46 0.13
N PHE A 53 -6.60 -5.99 1.32
CA PHE A 53 -6.71 -4.59 1.73
C PHE A 53 -5.93 -3.66 0.79
N TYR A 54 -4.65 -3.95 0.53
CA TYR A 54 -3.85 -3.10 -0.37
C TYR A 54 -4.33 -3.17 -1.82
N ARG A 55 -4.84 -4.31 -2.30
CA ARG A 55 -5.46 -4.40 -3.63
C ARG A 55 -6.64 -3.46 -3.80
N ARG A 56 -7.51 -3.35 -2.79
CA ARG A 56 -8.64 -2.40 -2.79
C ARG A 56 -8.19 -0.94 -2.89
N LEU A 57 -7.01 -0.63 -2.36
CA LEU A 57 -6.38 0.70 -2.43
C LEU A 57 -5.65 0.97 -3.76
N GLY A 58 -5.68 0.01 -4.70
CA GLY A 58 -5.09 0.13 -6.03
C GLY A 58 -3.65 -0.36 -6.13
N PHE A 59 -3.13 -1.06 -5.12
CA PHE A 59 -1.86 -1.76 -5.26
C PHE A 59 -2.04 -3.05 -6.07
N VAL A 60 -1.03 -3.36 -6.89
CA VAL A 60 -0.93 -4.59 -7.66
C VAL A 60 0.30 -5.37 -7.23
N THR A 61 0.32 -6.68 -7.50
CA THR A 61 1.51 -7.50 -7.30
C THR A 61 2.65 -6.98 -8.17
N ASN A 62 3.84 -6.86 -7.59
CA ASN A 62 5.05 -6.54 -8.34
C ASN A 62 5.56 -7.78 -9.07
N THR A 63 5.24 -7.90 -10.35
CA THR A 63 5.64 -9.05 -11.19
C THR A 63 7.11 -9.02 -11.59
N GLN A 64 7.75 -7.84 -11.58
CA GLN A 64 9.15 -7.64 -11.95
C GLN A 64 10.10 -7.77 -10.76
N ARG A 65 9.60 -8.22 -9.61
CA ARG A 65 10.39 -8.33 -8.38
C ARG A 65 11.59 -9.25 -8.60
N GLY A 66 12.80 -8.72 -8.44
CA GLY A 66 14.06 -9.47 -8.63
C GLY A 66 14.78 -9.11 -9.93
N GLU A 67 14.12 -8.40 -10.85
CA GLU A 67 14.78 -7.81 -12.02
C GLU A 67 15.69 -6.63 -11.59
N ILE A 68 16.78 -6.43 -12.33
CA ILE A 68 17.70 -5.32 -12.11
C ILE A 68 16.96 -4.01 -12.37
N GLY A 69 16.92 -3.13 -11.36
CA GLY A 69 16.25 -1.82 -11.44
C GLY A 69 14.77 -1.85 -11.00
N ALA A 70 14.17 -3.01 -10.78
CA ALA A 70 12.79 -3.10 -10.29
C ALA A 70 12.68 -2.84 -8.78
N PRO A 71 11.50 -2.40 -8.30
CA PRO A 71 11.18 -2.40 -6.87
C PRO A 71 11.38 -3.79 -6.25
N ARG A 72 11.83 -3.83 -4.99
CA ARG A 72 12.03 -5.09 -4.24
C ARG A 72 10.78 -5.50 -3.45
N GLU A 73 9.85 -4.58 -3.30
CA GLU A 73 8.61 -4.72 -2.56
C GLU A 73 7.63 -5.63 -3.31
N SER A 74 6.80 -6.40 -2.60
CA SER A 74 5.89 -7.36 -3.24
C SER A 74 4.68 -6.69 -3.90
N MET A 75 4.36 -5.46 -3.52
CA MET A 75 3.25 -4.70 -4.10
C MET A 75 3.66 -3.29 -4.48
N VAL A 76 3.14 -2.83 -5.61
CA VAL A 76 3.39 -1.51 -6.19
C VAL A 76 2.08 -0.84 -6.57
N ARG A 77 2.07 0.49 -6.58
CA ARG A 77 0.94 1.31 -7.03
C ARG A 77 1.47 2.50 -7.81
N ALA A 78 0.99 2.66 -9.04
CA ALA A 78 1.22 3.87 -9.83
C ALA A 78 0.37 5.02 -9.28
N PRO A 79 0.85 6.27 -9.33
CA PRO A 79 0.05 7.42 -8.95
C PRO A 79 -1.15 7.52 -9.89
N ARG A 80 -2.33 7.78 -9.33
CA ARG A 80 -3.48 8.23 -10.12
C ARG A 80 -3.25 9.70 -10.40
N VAL A 81 -2.52 10.00 -11.46
CA VAL A 81 -2.49 11.37 -11.98
C VAL A 81 -3.94 11.74 -12.24
N GLY A 82 -4.45 12.75 -11.52
CA GLY A 82 -5.72 13.35 -11.87
C GLY A 82 -5.60 13.81 -13.31
N LEU A 83 -6.11 13.01 -14.25
CA LEU A 83 -6.50 13.51 -15.55
C LEU A 83 -7.58 14.54 -15.22
N GLY A 84 -7.19 15.80 -15.09
CA GLY A 84 -8.11 16.90 -15.21
C GLY A 84 -8.89 16.67 -16.49
N ARG A 85 -10.14 16.24 -16.33
CA ARG A 85 -11.19 16.30 -17.34
C ARG A 85 -12.32 17.07 -16.71
#